data_AF-A0A959PSD4-F1
#
_entry.id   AF-A0A959PSD4-F1
#
_cell.length_a   1.000
_cell.length_b   1.000
_cell.length_c   1.000
_cell.angle_alpha   90.00
_cell.angle_beta   90.00
_cell.angle_gamma   90.00
#
_symmetry.space_group_name_H-M   'P 1'
#
loop_
_entity.id
_entity.type
_entity.pdbx_description
1 polymer ?
#
loop_
_entity_poly.entity_id
_entity_poly.type
_entity_poly.pdbx_seq_one_letter_code
_entity_poly.pdbx_strand_id
1 'polypeptide(L)'
;MRISLLLSLLVVFSCSTKKGISEKNDNDTCRTHGTVKDFTGLDGCKFLILLDDSTRLLPAKMPAGKFQFRDGQEIWFDYQELKDYGMTICMAEDLIIEVTCIREEGVDPADKTACSDLIMDPNQIAWMRILMQSYRPMKVTVYPFQDQYLYYFETPRVSYLHDCNGQLVCEVPGKIMNDCLMQIQALGAGRTIFLQQ
;
A
#
# COMPACT_ATOMS: atom_id res chain seq x y z
N MET A 1 14.86 26.03 -74.78
CA MET A 1 14.10 24.76 -74.75
C MET A 1 14.29 24.15 -73.37
N ARG A 2 13.18 23.84 -72.70
CA ARG A 2 13.11 23.30 -71.32
C ARG A 2 13.42 21.79 -71.29
N ILE A 3 13.52 21.27 -70.07
CA ILE A 3 13.34 19.87 -69.59
C ILE A 3 14.65 19.36 -68.97
N SER A 4 14.92 19.62 -67.69
CA SER A 4 14.30 19.02 -66.49
C SER A 4 14.56 17.52 -66.39
N LEU A 5 15.56 17.16 -65.58
CA LEU A 5 15.69 15.84 -64.97
C LEU A 5 16.05 16.08 -63.49
N LEU A 6 15.00 16.33 -62.73
CA LEU A 6 14.98 16.36 -61.27
C LEU A 6 15.35 14.97 -60.74
N LEU A 7 16.61 14.78 -60.36
CA LEU A 7 17.01 13.63 -59.56
C LEU A 7 16.58 13.92 -58.11
N SER A 8 15.40 13.39 -57.78
CA SER A 8 14.77 13.48 -56.46
C SER A 8 15.62 12.70 -55.45
N LEU A 9 16.43 13.42 -54.68
CA LEU A 9 17.15 12.87 -53.53
C LEU A 9 16.14 12.67 -52.39
N LEU A 10 15.55 11.48 -52.35
CA LEU A 10 14.66 11.05 -51.27
C LEU A 10 15.44 10.98 -49.96
N VAL A 11 15.11 11.91 -49.08
CA VAL A 11 15.60 12.04 -47.71
C VAL A 11 15.07 10.87 -46.89
N VAL A 12 15.91 9.87 -46.61
CA VAL A 12 15.64 8.89 -45.55
C VAL A 12 16.15 9.47 -44.23
N PHE A 13 15.32 10.32 -43.60
CA PHE A 13 15.47 10.59 -42.16
C PHE A 13 15.20 9.28 -41.42
N SER A 14 16.27 8.58 -41.06
CA SER A 14 16.22 7.45 -40.13
C SER A 14 15.75 7.99 -38.78
N CYS A 15 14.46 7.83 -38.51
CA CYS A 15 13.85 8.18 -37.24
C CYS A 15 14.33 7.15 -36.21
N SER A 16 15.44 7.46 -35.52
CA SER A 16 15.79 6.78 -34.28
C SER A 16 14.77 7.18 -33.23
N THR A 17 13.62 6.50 -33.25
CA THR A 17 12.66 6.54 -32.18
C THR A 17 13.40 5.93 -30.99
N LYS A 18 13.98 6.79 -30.13
CA LYS A 18 14.32 6.39 -28.77
C LYS A 18 13.00 5.98 -28.17
N LYS A 19 12.72 4.67 -28.23
CA LYS A 19 11.72 4.04 -27.39
C LYS A 19 12.20 4.39 -26.00
N GLY A 20 11.56 5.41 -25.41
CA GLY A 20 11.72 5.71 -24.00
C GLY A 20 11.46 4.39 -23.33
N ILE A 21 12.52 3.76 -22.85
CA ILE A 21 12.42 2.81 -21.77
C ILE A 21 11.84 3.68 -20.68
N SER A 22 10.51 3.62 -20.53
CA SER A 22 9.89 3.94 -19.26
C SER A 22 10.72 3.14 -18.26
N GLU A 23 11.48 3.84 -17.44
CA GLU A 23 12.08 3.29 -16.24
C GLU A 23 10.93 2.62 -15.50
N LYS A 24 10.80 1.29 -15.67
CA LYS A 24 10.06 0.48 -14.72
C LYS A 24 10.82 0.69 -13.43
N ASN A 25 10.23 1.42 -12.49
CA ASN A 25 10.69 1.44 -11.13
C ASN A 25 10.88 -0.01 -10.70
N ASP A 26 12.12 -0.40 -10.41
CA ASP A 26 12.56 -1.75 -10.05
C ASP A 26 12.05 -2.20 -8.66
N ASN A 27 10.96 -1.59 -8.18
CA ASN A 27 10.34 -1.84 -6.88
C ASN A 27 9.43 -3.07 -6.85
N ASP A 28 9.31 -3.82 -7.95
CA ASP A 28 8.42 -4.99 -8.02
C ASP A 28 9.14 -6.33 -7.80
N THR A 29 10.41 -6.29 -7.35
CA THR A 29 11.27 -7.49 -7.26
C THR A 29 11.68 -7.89 -5.85
N CYS A 30 11.05 -7.35 -4.80
CA CYS A 30 11.33 -7.78 -3.42
C CYS A 30 11.16 -9.29 -3.25
N ARG A 31 12.16 -9.98 -2.71
CA ARG A 31 12.24 -11.45 -2.73
C ARG A 31 12.15 -12.10 -1.37
N THR A 32 12.38 -11.35 -0.30
CA THR A 32 12.28 -11.89 1.05
C THR A 32 10.83 -11.80 1.51
N HIS A 33 10.28 -12.93 1.94
CA HIS A 33 8.96 -12.97 2.58
C HIS A 33 9.12 -12.80 4.09
N GLY A 34 8.14 -12.16 4.72
CA GLY A 34 8.05 -12.11 6.16
C GLY A 34 6.71 -11.57 6.64
N THR A 35 6.45 -11.74 7.93
CA THR A 35 5.24 -11.27 8.59
C THR A 35 5.57 -10.16 9.57
N VAL A 36 4.88 -9.03 9.46
CA VAL A 36 4.94 -7.94 10.44
C VAL A 36 4.24 -8.39 11.73
N LYS A 37 4.88 -8.18 12.87
CA LYS A 37 4.32 -8.48 14.18
C LYS A 37 4.44 -7.29 15.13
N ASP A 38 3.38 -7.05 15.89
CA ASP A 38 3.35 -6.06 16.96
C ASP A 38 3.97 -6.63 18.24
N PHE A 39 5.03 -5.98 18.70
CA PHE A 39 5.76 -6.24 19.93
C PHE A 39 5.52 -5.14 20.97
N THR A 40 4.51 -4.29 20.77
CA THR A 40 4.09 -3.29 21.77
C THR A 40 3.84 -3.97 23.11
N GLY A 41 4.38 -3.38 24.17
CA GLY A 41 4.37 -3.97 25.52
C GLY A 41 5.71 -4.56 25.95
N LEU A 42 6.65 -4.71 25.00
CA LEU A 42 8.07 -4.86 25.29
C LEU A 42 8.76 -3.50 25.17
N ASP A 43 9.69 -3.23 26.09
CA ASP A 43 10.33 -1.92 26.19
C ASP A 43 11.02 -1.54 24.87
N GLY A 44 10.72 -0.35 24.36
CA GLY A 44 11.27 0.15 23.09
C GLY A 44 10.82 -0.55 21.80
N CYS A 45 9.97 -1.58 21.86
CA CYS A 45 9.48 -2.28 20.68
C CYS A 45 8.12 -1.78 20.19
N LYS A 46 7.97 -1.74 18.85
CA LYS A 46 6.66 -1.56 18.20
C LYS A 46 6.41 -2.65 17.18
N PHE A 47 7.03 -2.59 16.00
CA PHE A 47 6.87 -3.62 14.98
C PHE A 47 8.21 -4.26 14.64
N LEU A 48 8.22 -5.58 14.52
CA LEU A 48 9.31 -6.38 13.97
C LEU A 48 8.82 -7.15 12.76
N ILE A 49 9.73 -7.49 11.86
CA ILE A 49 9.46 -8.40 10.73
C ILE A 49 9.97 -9.78 11.14
N LEU A 50 9.09 -10.77 11.18
CA LEU A 50 9.47 -12.17 11.39
C LEU A 50 9.69 -12.84 10.03
N LEU A 51 10.85 -13.46 9.87
CA LEU A 51 11.12 -14.37 8.76
C LEU A 51 10.55 -15.76 9.04
N ASP A 52 10.47 -16.60 8.01
CA ASP A 52 10.00 -18.00 8.09
C ASP A 52 10.80 -18.84 9.10
N ASP A 53 12.08 -18.54 9.29
CA ASP A 53 12.96 -19.20 10.26
C ASP A 53 12.85 -18.63 11.68
N SER A 54 11.85 -17.77 11.92
CA SER A 54 11.59 -17.04 13.17
C SER A 54 12.61 -15.96 13.53
N THR A 55 13.55 -15.62 12.64
CA THR A 55 14.45 -14.47 12.83
C THR A 55 13.63 -13.18 12.90
N ARG A 56 13.91 -12.34 13.91
CA ARG A 56 13.22 -11.07 14.15
C ARG A 56 14.08 -9.91 13.67
N LEU A 57 13.58 -9.15 12.69
CA LEU A 57 14.27 -8.02 12.12
C LEU A 57 13.65 -6.71 12.62
N LEU A 58 14.48 -5.78 13.08
CA LEU A 58 14.08 -4.41 13.39
C LEU A 58 14.32 -3.50 12.18
N PRO A 59 13.26 -3.00 11.52
CA PRO A 59 13.39 -2.04 10.43
C PRO A 59 13.76 -0.66 10.97
N ALA A 60 15.06 -0.39 11.10
CA ALA A 60 15.57 0.89 11.62
C ALA A 60 15.60 1.99 10.56
N LYS A 61 15.65 1.62 9.28
CA LYS A 61 15.50 2.54 8.15
C LYS A 61 14.56 1.96 7.11
N MET A 62 13.79 2.85 6.50
CA MET A 62 12.79 2.53 5.48
C MET A 62 13.09 3.26 4.17
N PRO A 63 12.73 2.69 3.01
CA PRO A 63 12.85 3.41 1.75
C PRO A 63 11.92 4.62 1.74
N ALA A 64 12.19 5.59 0.86
CA ALA A 64 11.35 6.78 0.73
C ALA A 64 9.92 6.38 0.34
N GLY A 65 8.96 6.66 1.23
CA GLY A 65 7.56 6.26 1.07
C GLY A 65 6.82 6.24 2.40
N LYS A 66 5.51 5.98 2.37
CA LYS A 66 4.66 5.83 3.56
C LYS A 66 4.17 4.39 3.69
N PHE A 67 5.09 3.45 3.90
CA PHE A 67 4.69 2.09 4.25
C PHE A 67 4.14 2.09 5.70
N GLN A 68 2.94 1.54 5.91
CA GLN A 68 2.33 1.45 7.22
C GLN A 68 2.35 0.01 7.71
N PHE A 69 3.12 -0.24 8.76
CA PHE A 69 3.15 -1.52 9.45
C PHE A 69 1.83 -1.78 10.19
N ARG A 70 1.30 -3.00 10.06
CA ARG A 70 0.17 -3.54 10.84
C ARG A 70 0.52 -4.94 11.33
N ASP A 71 0.03 -5.30 12.51
CA ASP A 71 0.20 -6.66 13.02
C ASP A 71 -0.40 -7.69 12.05
N GLY A 72 0.34 -8.76 11.79
CA GLY A 72 -0.07 -9.86 10.91
C GLY A 72 0.01 -9.57 9.41
N GLN A 73 0.58 -8.44 9.00
CA GLN A 73 0.75 -8.11 7.58
C GLN A 73 1.82 -8.99 6.94
N GLU A 74 1.47 -9.73 5.89
CA GLU A 74 2.42 -10.46 5.05
C GLU A 74 3.07 -9.50 4.05
N ILE A 75 4.39 -9.53 3.93
CA ILE A 75 5.15 -8.60 3.11
C ILE A 75 6.19 -9.31 2.27
N TRP A 76 6.45 -8.73 1.09
CA TRP A 76 7.65 -8.99 0.31
C TRP A 76 8.56 -7.78 0.43
N PHE A 77 9.78 -7.98 0.89
CA PHE A 77 10.75 -6.93 1.13
C PHE A 77 12.16 -7.43 0.81
N ASP A 78 13.12 -6.53 0.74
CA ASP A 78 14.55 -6.87 0.78
C ASP A 78 15.23 -5.87 1.72
N TYR A 79 16.39 -6.25 2.23
CA TYR A 79 17.06 -5.47 3.27
C TYR A 79 18.58 -5.64 3.26
N GLN A 80 19.24 -4.73 3.98
CA GLN A 80 20.66 -4.81 4.32
C GLN A 80 20.83 -4.74 5.84
N GLU A 81 21.70 -5.56 6.39
CA GLU A 81 22.06 -5.52 7.81
C GLU A 81 22.85 -4.24 8.13
N LEU A 82 22.48 -3.56 9.21
CA LEU A 82 23.16 -2.36 9.71
C LEU A 82 24.10 -2.73 10.87
N LYS A 83 25.30 -3.24 10.53
CA LYS A 83 26.28 -3.76 11.51
C LYS A 83 26.76 -2.75 12.55
N ASP A 84 26.78 -1.47 12.19
CA ASP A 84 27.30 -0.38 13.04
C ASP A 84 26.19 0.53 13.60
N TYR A 85 24.93 0.06 13.61
CA TYR A 85 23.80 0.88 14.06
C TYR A 85 23.76 1.12 15.59
N GLY A 86 24.57 0.37 16.35
CA GLY A 86 24.58 0.40 17.80
C GLY A 86 23.45 -0.43 18.42
N MET A 87 23.25 -0.28 19.74
CA MET A 87 22.17 -0.97 20.44
C MET A 87 20.87 -0.19 20.32
N THR A 88 19.76 -0.88 20.08
CA THR A 88 18.42 -0.29 20.14
C THR A 88 17.75 -0.57 21.47
N ILE A 89 16.66 0.14 21.76
CA ILE A 89 15.88 -0.05 22.99
C ILE A 89 15.04 -1.34 22.89
N CYS A 90 14.67 -1.78 21.69
CA CYS A 90 13.74 -2.90 21.50
C CYS A 90 14.31 -4.23 22.05
N MET A 91 15.62 -4.50 21.93
CA MET A 91 16.32 -5.69 22.48
C MET A 91 15.67 -7.07 22.17
N ALA A 92 14.64 -7.09 21.33
CA ALA A 92 13.89 -8.28 20.94
C ALA A 92 14.17 -8.63 19.48
N GLU A 93 14.93 -7.80 18.77
CA GLU A 93 15.44 -8.05 17.44
C GLU A 93 16.70 -8.93 17.46
N ASP A 94 16.83 -9.78 16.45
CA ASP A 94 18.04 -10.55 16.18
C ASP A 94 18.97 -9.76 15.23
N LEU A 95 18.40 -8.93 14.34
CA LEU A 95 19.12 -8.07 13.41
C LEU A 95 18.46 -6.70 13.26
N ILE A 96 19.29 -5.67 13.11
CA ILE A 96 18.86 -4.30 12.77
C ILE A 96 19.11 -4.08 11.29
N ILE A 97 18.09 -3.66 10.56
CA ILE A 97 18.13 -3.64 9.09
C ILE A 97 17.71 -2.28 8.49
N GLU A 98 18.24 -2.01 7.30
CA GLU A 98 17.73 -1.02 6.36
C GLU A 98 16.90 -1.75 5.30
N VAL A 99 15.60 -1.46 5.26
CA VAL A 99 14.70 -2.00 4.24
C VAL A 99 14.98 -1.26 2.93
N THR A 100 15.33 -1.99 1.87
CA THR A 100 15.66 -1.41 0.55
C THR A 100 14.45 -1.36 -0.36
N CYS A 101 13.52 -2.30 -0.22
CA CYS A 101 12.22 -2.31 -0.87
C CYS A 101 11.21 -3.03 0.02
N ILE A 102 9.93 -2.68 -0.09
CA ILE A 102 8.86 -3.32 0.67
C ILE A 102 7.52 -3.16 -0.03
N ARG A 103 6.73 -4.23 -0.04
CA ARG A 103 5.34 -4.26 -0.52
C ARG A 103 4.54 -5.25 0.32
N GLU A 104 3.25 -4.99 0.47
CA GLU A 104 2.34 -5.93 1.12
C GLU A 104 1.94 -7.03 0.14
N GLU A 105 1.93 -8.27 0.61
CA GLU A 105 1.48 -9.40 -0.20
C GLU A 105 -0.02 -9.27 -0.50
N GLY A 106 -0.38 -9.45 -1.77
CA GLY A 106 -1.76 -9.27 -2.21
C GLY A 106 -2.19 -7.81 -2.37
N VAL A 107 -1.29 -6.84 -2.30
CA VAL A 107 -1.57 -5.45 -2.71
C VAL A 107 -0.72 -5.13 -3.92
N ASP A 108 -1.28 -5.27 -5.12
CA ASP A 108 -0.61 -4.82 -6.35
C ASP A 108 -0.72 -3.28 -6.43
N PRO A 109 0.39 -2.53 -6.41
CA PRO A 109 0.38 -1.07 -6.54
C PRO A 109 -0.21 -0.58 -7.87
N ALA A 110 -0.27 -1.46 -8.89
CA ALA A 110 -0.82 -1.18 -10.21
C ALA A 110 -2.27 -1.64 -10.38
N ASP A 111 -2.90 -2.28 -9.38
CA ASP A 111 -4.29 -2.72 -9.47
C ASP A 111 -5.25 -1.55 -9.26
N LYS A 112 -5.32 -0.67 -10.27
CA LYS A 112 -6.27 0.44 -10.38
C LYS A 112 -7.73 -0.04 -10.39
N THR A 113 -7.98 -1.34 -10.56
CA THR A 113 -9.32 -1.94 -10.48
C THR A 113 -9.92 -1.75 -9.08
N ALA A 114 -9.07 -1.63 -8.05
CA ALA A 114 -9.45 -1.37 -6.66
C ALA A 114 -9.98 0.05 -6.37
N CYS A 115 -9.88 0.97 -7.33
CA CYS A 115 -10.38 2.35 -7.23
C CYS A 115 -11.46 2.64 -8.29
N SER A 116 -12.33 1.66 -8.59
CA SER A 116 -13.42 1.85 -9.55
C SER A 116 -14.78 2.05 -8.87
N ASP A 117 -15.63 2.85 -9.51
CA ASP A 117 -17.05 2.99 -9.17
C ASP A 117 -17.84 1.68 -9.27
N LEU A 118 -17.30 0.71 -10.02
CA LEU A 118 -17.86 -0.61 -10.27
C LEU A 118 -17.71 -1.58 -9.10
N ILE A 119 -17.08 -1.18 -8.00
CA ILE A 119 -16.88 -2.06 -6.84
C ILE A 119 -18.23 -2.32 -6.17
N MET A 120 -18.65 -3.59 -6.24
CA MET A 120 -19.90 -4.10 -5.64
C MET A 120 -19.65 -5.09 -4.52
N ASP A 121 -18.50 -5.78 -4.50
CA ASP A 121 -18.16 -6.78 -3.49
C ASP A 121 -16.73 -6.57 -2.98
N PRO A 122 -16.54 -6.16 -1.71
CA PRO A 122 -15.22 -5.93 -1.14
C PRO A 122 -14.39 -7.21 -1.00
N ASN A 123 -14.95 -8.42 -1.11
CA ASN A 123 -14.18 -9.66 -1.02
C ASN A 123 -13.40 -9.98 -2.31
N GLN A 124 -13.69 -9.28 -3.42
CA GLN A 124 -13.03 -9.51 -4.71
C GLN A 124 -11.76 -8.67 -4.89
N ILE A 125 -11.55 -7.67 -4.02
CA ILE A 125 -10.35 -6.81 -4.05
C ILE A 125 -9.41 -7.30 -2.97
N ALA A 126 -8.16 -7.54 -3.33
CA ALA A 126 -7.24 -8.26 -2.46
C ALA A 126 -6.96 -7.52 -1.13
N TRP A 127 -6.70 -6.21 -1.15
CA TRP A 127 -6.53 -5.43 0.09
C TRP A 127 -7.83 -5.36 0.91
N MET A 128 -8.99 -5.19 0.26
CA MET A 128 -10.27 -5.14 0.96
C MET A 128 -10.58 -6.49 1.60
N ARG A 129 -10.32 -7.60 0.91
CA ARG A 129 -10.50 -8.96 1.44
C ARG A 129 -9.70 -9.18 2.72
N ILE A 130 -8.46 -8.68 2.79
CA ILE A 130 -7.64 -8.74 4.01
C ILE A 130 -8.33 -7.97 5.14
N LEU A 131 -8.81 -6.75 4.88
CA LEU A 131 -9.51 -5.95 5.89
C LEU A 131 -10.88 -6.54 6.28
N MET A 132 -11.61 -7.14 5.33
CA MET A 132 -12.86 -7.86 5.60
C MET A 132 -12.62 -9.01 6.59
N GLN A 133 -11.52 -9.76 6.43
CA GLN A 133 -11.14 -10.86 7.32
C GLN A 133 -10.64 -10.37 8.69
N SER A 134 -9.82 -9.32 8.69
CA SER A 134 -9.21 -8.76 9.91
C SER A 134 -10.24 -8.02 10.77
N TYR A 135 -10.97 -7.07 10.18
CA TYR A 135 -11.91 -6.22 10.91
C TYR A 135 -13.28 -6.85 11.12
N ARG A 136 -13.68 -7.79 10.25
CA ARG A 136 -15.03 -8.38 10.23
C ARG A 136 -16.11 -7.28 10.33
N PRO A 137 -16.12 -6.33 9.38
CA PRO A 137 -17.03 -5.20 9.44
C PRO A 137 -18.49 -5.66 9.35
N MET A 138 -19.38 -4.93 10.00
CA MET A 138 -20.82 -5.09 9.83
C MET A 138 -21.31 -4.39 8.57
N LYS A 139 -20.62 -3.34 8.12
CA LYS A 139 -21.00 -2.57 6.94
C LYS A 139 -19.77 -1.94 6.32
N VAL A 140 -19.73 -1.89 4.99
CA VAL A 140 -18.72 -1.12 4.24
C VAL A 140 -19.43 -0.10 3.38
N THR A 141 -19.04 1.17 3.53
CA THR A 141 -19.58 2.30 2.76
C THR A 141 -18.47 2.95 1.96
N VAL A 142 -18.70 3.15 0.66
CA VAL A 142 -17.79 3.88 -0.22
C VAL A 142 -18.25 5.32 -0.38
N TYR A 143 -17.30 6.25 -0.34
CA TYR A 143 -17.52 7.69 -0.50
C TYR A 143 -16.68 8.22 -1.66
N PRO A 144 -17.26 9.00 -2.59
CA PRO A 144 -16.47 9.74 -3.56
C PRO A 144 -15.64 10.81 -2.85
N PHE A 145 -14.35 10.91 -3.18
CA PHE A 145 -13.44 11.89 -2.61
C PHE A 145 -12.42 12.34 -3.66
N GLN A 146 -12.56 13.58 -4.12
CA GLN A 146 -11.78 14.11 -5.25
C GLN A 146 -11.93 13.18 -6.48
N ASP A 147 -10.84 12.74 -7.08
CA ASP A 147 -10.81 11.81 -8.22
C ASP A 147 -10.67 10.33 -7.78
N GLN A 148 -10.97 10.04 -6.52
CA GLN A 148 -10.80 8.71 -5.89
C GLN A 148 -11.98 8.36 -4.98
N TYR A 149 -11.84 7.25 -4.26
CA TYR A 149 -12.81 6.74 -3.31
C TYR A 149 -12.18 6.51 -1.93
N LEU A 150 -12.98 6.75 -0.90
CA LEU A 150 -12.70 6.36 0.48
C LEU A 150 -13.66 5.25 0.90
N TYR A 151 -13.16 4.31 1.70
CA TYR A 151 -13.89 3.13 2.13
C TYR A 151 -13.97 3.10 3.65
N TYR A 152 -15.19 3.18 4.16
CA TYR A 152 -15.46 3.18 5.59
C TYR A 152 -15.95 1.81 6.04
N PHE A 153 -15.13 1.15 6.85
CA PHE A 153 -15.36 -0.17 7.42
C PHE A 153 -15.92 0.00 8.84
N GLU A 154 -17.21 -0.25 9.00
CA GLU A 154 -17.90 -0.12 10.30
C GLU A 154 -17.83 -1.43 11.08
N THR A 155 -17.26 -1.40 12.27
CA THR A 155 -17.24 -2.54 13.20
C THR A 155 -17.99 -2.18 14.50
N PRO A 156 -18.26 -3.15 15.40
CA PRO A 156 -18.93 -2.86 16.68
C PRO A 156 -18.14 -1.95 17.63
N ARG A 157 -16.81 -1.85 17.47
CA ARG A 157 -15.93 -1.16 18.43
C ARG A 157 -15.18 0.02 17.84
N VAL A 158 -14.51 -0.18 16.70
CA VAL A 158 -13.69 0.82 16.03
C VAL A 158 -13.98 0.75 14.54
N SER A 159 -14.30 1.88 13.93
CA SER A 159 -14.49 1.94 12.49
C SER A 159 -13.27 2.55 11.81
N TYR A 160 -13.01 2.15 10.57
CA TYR A 160 -11.77 2.50 9.86
C TYR A 160 -12.10 3.13 8.52
N LEU A 161 -11.46 4.26 8.21
CA LEU A 161 -11.54 4.90 6.90
C LEU A 161 -10.25 4.59 6.14
N HIS A 162 -10.37 3.98 4.98
CA HIS A 162 -9.24 3.64 4.11
C HIS A 162 -9.34 4.38 2.78
N ASP A 163 -8.20 4.70 2.19
CA ASP A 163 -8.13 5.15 0.79
C ASP A 163 -8.24 3.97 -0.18
N CYS A 164 -8.15 4.26 -1.47
CA CYS A 164 -8.34 3.25 -2.51
C CYS A 164 -7.18 2.27 -2.70
N ASN A 165 -6.05 2.52 -2.03
CA ASN A 165 -4.92 1.61 -1.94
C ASN A 165 -4.97 0.77 -0.65
N GLY A 166 -6.05 0.88 0.13
CA GLY A 166 -6.17 0.23 1.43
C GLY A 166 -5.37 0.90 2.54
N GLN A 167 -4.80 2.09 2.31
CA GLN A 167 -4.08 2.80 3.34
C GLN A 167 -5.06 3.39 4.36
N LEU A 168 -4.78 3.20 5.65
CA LEU A 168 -5.58 3.81 6.71
C LEU A 168 -5.47 5.34 6.64
N VAL A 169 -6.61 5.99 6.50
CA VAL A 169 -6.78 7.44 6.60
C VAL A 169 -6.99 7.82 8.06
N CYS A 170 -7.94 7.18 8.73
CA CYS A 170 -8.21 7.43 10.16
C CYS A 170 -9.10 6.37 10.81
N GLU A 171 -9.15 6.39 12.14
CA GLU A 171 -9.98 5.51 12.98
C GLU A 171 -11.05 6.29 13.74
N VAL A 172 -12.21 5.66 13.97
CA VAL A 172 -13.31 6.17 14.78
C VAL A 172 -13.56 5.20 15.93
N PRO A 173 -13.04 5.47 17.14
CA PRO A 173 -13.30 4.64 18.31
C PRO A 173 -14.73 4.89 18.81
N GLY A 174 -15.59 3.89 18.68
CA GLY A 174 -16.99 3.95 19.07
C GLY A 174 -17.80 5.00 18.28
N LYS A 175 -18.77 5.63 18.96
CA LYS A 175 -19.58 6.75 18.41
C LYS A 175 -19.12 8.11 18.93
N ILE A 176 -17.87 8.21 19.35
CA ILE A 176 -17.31 9.45 19.88
C ILE A 176 -17.02 10.37 18.71
N MET A 177 -17.48 11.62 18.80
CA MET A 177 -17.15 12.63 17.80
C MET A 177 -15.65 12.89 17.83
N ASN A 178 -14.98 12.66 16.71
CA ASN A 178 -13.57 12.95 16.50
C ASN A 178 -13.35 13.57 15.11
N ASP A 179 -12.14 14.02 14.83
CA ASP A 179 -11.79 14.66 13.55
C ASP A 179 -12.09 13.74 12.35
N CYS A 180 -11.89 12.44 12.51
CA CYS A 180 -12.20 11.44 11.49
C CYS A 180 -13.70 11.38 11.19
N LEU A 181 -14.55 11.35 12.22
CA LEU A 181 -15.99 11.33 12.07
C LEU A 181 -16.51 12.62 11.43
N MET A 182 -15.92 13.77 11.76
CA MET A 182 -16.23 15.04 11.10
C MET A 182 -15.86 15.01 9.61
N GLN A 183 -14.70 14.45 9.26
CA GLN A 183 -14.29 14.25 7.87
C GLN A 183 -15.30 13.36 7.13
N ILE A 184 -15.67 12.21 7.71
CA ILE A 184 -16.63 11.28 7.11
C ILE A 184 -17.99 11.97 6.90
N GLN A 185 -18.46 12.76 7.86
CA GLN A 185 -19.71 13.51 7.72
C GLN A 185 -19.64 14.55 6.59
N ALA A 186 -18.48 15.19 6.41
CA ALA A 186 -18.26 16.14 5.33
C ALA A 186 -18.21 15.49 3.93
N LEU A 187 -17.97 14.17 3.82
CA LEU A 187 -18.04 13.44 2.55
C LEU A 187 -19.47 13.33 2.00
N GLY A 188 -20.49 13.58 2.84
CA GLY A 188 -21.89 13.51 2.43
C GLY A 188 -22.40 12.08 2.30
N ALA A 189 -23.22 11.81 1.28
CA ALA A 189 -23.87 10.51 1.11
C ALA A 189 -22.91 9.48 0.49
N GLY A 190 -22.62 8.42 1.22
CA GLY A 190 -21.89 7.25 0.73
C GLY A 190 -22.82 6.15 0.21
N ARG A 191 -22.26 5.22 -0.58
CA ARG A 191 -22.95 4.03 -1.07
C ARG A 191 -22.51 2.82 -0.26
N THR A 192 -23.45 2.08 0.33
CA THR A 192 -23.13 0.82 1.00
C THR A 192 -22.82 -0.26 -0.04
N ILE A 193 -21.66 -0.89 0.07
CA ILE A 193 -21.19 -1.97 -0.81
C ILE A 193 -21.13 -3.32 -0.11
N PHE A 194 -21.30 -3.33 1.22
CA PHE A 194 -21.42 -4.53 2.01
C PHE A 194 -22.24 -4.24 3.26
N LEU A 195 -23.11 -5.19 3.62
CA LEU A 195 -23.85 -5.19 4.87
C LEU A 195 -23.94 -6.64 5.36
N GLN A 196 -23.42 -6.88 6.56
CA GLN A 196 -23.56 -8.16 7.25
C GLN A 196 -25.04 -8.34 7.60
N GLN A 197 -25.63 -9.39 7.04
CA GLN A 197 -27.01 -9.80 7.32
C GLN A 197 -27.11 -10.56 8.65
#